data_AF-A0A951JBR0-F1
#
_entry.id   AF-A0A951JBR0-F1
#
_cell.length_a   1.000
_cell.length_b   1.000
_cell.length_c   1.000
_cell.angle_alpha   90.00
_cell.angle_beta   90.00
_cell.angle_gamma   90.00
#
_symmetry.space_group_name_H-M   'P 1'
#
loop_
_entity.id
_entity.type
_entity.pdbx_description
1 polymer ?
#
loop_
_entity_poly.entity_id
_entity_poly.type
_entity_poly.pdbx_seq_one_letter_code
_entity_poly.pdbx_strand_id
1 'polypeptide(L)' 'MYSSLVFLGAIAPSELILVVAFVLLLFGGKKIPELMKGLGTGIKEFKNATKENDNPTTKTAPQAQEEQPKAE' A
#
# COMPACT_ATOMS: atom_id res chain seq x y z
N MET A 1 -2.26 -31.20 -22.28
CA MET A 1 -0.92 -31.26 -21.66
C MET A 1 -0.41 -29.88 -21.26
N TYR A 2 -0.47 -28.86 -22.12
CA TYR A 2 -0.13 -27.47 -21.74
C TYR A 2 -0.97 -26.91 -20.57
N SER A 3 -2.26 -27.27 -20.50
CA SER A 3 -3.15 -26.83 -19.42
C SER A 3 -2.74 -27.34 -18.04
N SER A 4 -2.07 -28.49 -17.92
CA SER A 4 -1.68 -29.06 -16.62
C SER A 4 -0.36 -28.49 -16.10
N LEU A 5 0.50 -28.00 -17.00
CA LEU A 5 1.77 -27.37 -16.65
C LEU A 5 1.60 -25.93 -16.15
N VAL A 6 0.61 -25.20 -16.68
CA VAL A 6 0.27 -23.83 -16.24
C VAL A 6 -0.15 -23.83 -14.76
N PHE A 7 -0.83 -24.88 -14.30
CA PHE A 7 -1.32 -24.99 -12.92
C PHE A 7 -0.26 -25.28 -11.85
N LEU A 8 0.95 -25.75 -12.21
CA LEU A 8 1.85 -26.39 -11.24
C LEU A 8 2.99 -25.51 -10.70
N GLY A 9 3.24 -24.31 -11.24
CA GLY A 9 4.44 -23.55 -10.82
C GLY A 9 4.41 -22.04 -10.97
N ALA A 10 3.43 -21.49 -11.68
CA ALA A 10 3.24 -20.05 -11.76
C ALA A 10 1.75 -19.81 -11.64
N ILE A 11 1.31 -19.18 -10.54
CA ILE A 11 -0.04 -18.62 -10.48
C ILE A 11 -0.15 -17.72 -11.69
N ALA A 12 -0.87 -18.19 -12.71
CA ALA A 12 -0.93 -17.48 -13.96
C ALA A 12 -1.71 -16.18 -13.68
N PRO A 13 -1.30 -15.03 -14.26
CA PRO A 13 -2.04 -13.78 -14.07
C PRO A 13 -3.54 -13.94 -14.41
N SER A 14 -3.87 -14.85 -15.32
CA SER A 14 -5.23 -15.24 -15.68
C SER A 14 -6.03 -15.85 -14.52
N GLU A 15 -5.44 -16.71 -13.70
CA GLU A 15 -6.12 -17.33 -12.55
C GLU A 15 -6.40 -16.28 -11.47
N LEU A 16 -5.41 -15.42 -11.19
CA LEU A 16 -5.56 -14.31 -10.25
C LEU A 16 -6.67 -13.35 -10.71
N ILE A 17 -6.70 -13.00 -11.99
CA ILE A 17 -7.76 -12.17 -12.59
C ILE A 17 -9.13 -12.82 -12.43
N LEU A 18 -9.25 -14.12 -12.64
CA LEU A 18 -10.51 -14.85 -12.55
C LEU A 18 -11.02 -14.90 -11.09
N VAL A 19 -10.13 -15.12 -10.12
CA VAL A 19 -10.46 -15.04 -8.69
C VAL A 19 -10.89 -13.63 -8.29
N VAL A 20 -10.12 -12.61 -8.68
CA VAL A 20 -10.46 -11.21 -8.41
C VAL A 20 -11.79 -10.83 -9.05
N ALA A 21 -12.08 -11.30 -10.25
CA ALA A 21 -13.37 -11.10 -10.92
C ALA A 21 -14.53 -11.74 -10.14
N PHE A 22 -14.38 -12.96 -9.63
CA PHE A 22 -15.39 -13.59 -8.77
C PHE A 22 -15.63 -12.81 -7.47
N VAL A 23 -14.56 -12.39 -6.80
CA VAL A 23 -14.65 -11.56 -5.59
C VAL A 23 -15.33 -10.22 -5.91
N LEU A 24 -15.00 -9.58 -7.03
CA LEU A 24 -15.65 -8.35 -7.50
C LEU A 24 -17.13 -8.56 -7.82
N LEU A 25 -17.53 -9.74 -8.31
CA LEU A 25 -18.93 -10.05 -8.58
C LEU A 25 -19.74 -10.20 -7.28
N LEU A 26 -19.15 -10.84 -6.27
CA LEU A 26 -19.79 -11.08 -4.98
C LEU A 26 -19.84 -9.84 -4.08
N PHE A 27 -18.74 -9.08 -4.03
CA PHE A 27 -18.61 -7.92 -3.15
C PHE A 27 -18.83 -6.58 -3.86
N GLY A 28 -18.81 -6.55 -5.20
CA GLY A 28 -18.89 -5.34 -6.01
C GLY A 28 -17.55 -4.60 -6.13
N GLY A 29 -17.37 -3.90 -7.26
CA GLY A 29 -16.14 -3.14 -7.58
C GLY A 29 -15.79 -2.02 -6.61
N LYS A 30 -16.76 -1.52 -5.84
CA LYS A 30 -16.57 -0.43 -4.87
C LYS A 30 -16.04 -0.89 -3.51
N LYS A 31 -16.26 -2.14 -3.10
CA LYS A 31 -15.91 -2.61 -1.74
C LYS A 31 -14.42 -2.84 -1.55
N ILE A 32 -13.73 -3.39 -2.55
CA ILE A 32 -12.27 -3.59 -2.51
C ILE A 32 -11.49 -2.28 -2.28
N PRO A 33 -11.70 -1.19 -3.05
CA PRO A 33 -10.97 0.06 -2.82
C PRO A 33 -11.37 0.77 -1.52
N GLU A 34 -12.63 0.63 -1.08
CA GLU A 34 -13.09 1.16 0.21
C GLU A 34 -12.38 0.48 1.39
N LEU A 35 -12.26 -0.85 1.35
CA LEU A 35 -11.52 -1.65 2.35
C LEU A 35 -10.02 -1.36 2.31
N MET A 36 -9.41 -1.26 1.12
CA MET A 36 -8.00 -0.90 0.98
C MET A 36 -7.68 0.49 1.54
N LYS A 37 -8.57 1.48 1.33
CA LYS A 37 -8.41 2.82 1.92
C LYS A 37 -8.49 2.80 3.44
N GLY A 38 -9.43 2.05 4.01
CA GLY A 38 -9.54 1.88 5.46
C GLY A 38 -8.31 1.20 6.06
N LEU A 39 -7.90 0.07 5.48
CA LEU A 39 -6.74 -0.72 5.93
C LEU A 39 -5.43 0.08 5.79
N GLY A 40 -5.26 0.80 4.67
CA GLY A 40 -4.08 1.62 4.40
C GLY A 40 -3.94 2.79 5.38
N THR A 41 -5.06 3.44 5.72
CA THR A 41 -5.07 4.49 6.75
C THR A 41 -4.72 3.92 8.12
N GLY A 42 -5.31 2.78 8.51
CA GLY A 42 -5.01 2.11 9.77
C GLY A 42 -3.55 1.68 9.90
N ILE A 43 -2.96 1.10 8.84
CA ILE A 43 -1.53 0.73 8.83
C ILE A 43 -0.63 1.98 8.91
N LYS A 44 -1.03 3.09 8.26
CA LYS A 44 -0.29 4.36 8.31
C LYS A 44 -0.28 4.95 9.71
N GLU A 45 -1.43 5.00 10.37
CA GLU A 45 -1.57 5.47 11.75
C GLU A 45 -0.83 4.57 12.73
N PHE A 46 -0.96 3.25 12.59
CA PHE A 46 -0.23 2.27 13.39
C PHE A 46 1.29 2.47 13.29
N LYS A 47 1.81 2.61 12.08
CA LYS A 47 3.24 2.88 11.84
C LYS A 47 3.69 4.21 12.44
N ASN A 48 2.86 5.26 12.39
CA ASN A 48 3.19 6.56 12.96
C ASN A 48 3.25 6.49 14.48
N ALA A 49 2.27 5.85 15.12
CA ALA A 49 2.24 5.66 16.56
C ALA A 49 3.43 4.83 17.05
N THR A 50 3.80 3.74 16.35
CA THR A 50 4.99 2.96 16.69
C THR A 50 6.28 3.78 16.55
N LYS A 51 6.41 4.59 15.50
CA LYS A 51 7.60 5.44 15.30
C LYS A 51 7.76 6.55 16.33
N GLU A 52 6.65 7.09 16.84
CA GLU A 52 6.67 8.09 17.91
C GLU A 52 7.14 7.49 19.25
N ASN A 53 6.88 6.20 19.48
CA ASN A 53 7.38 5.49 20.67
C ASN A 53 8.87 5.10 20.56
N ASP A 54 9.39 4.90 19.34
CA ASP A 54 10.80 4.55 19.11
C ASP A 54 11.74 5.75 18.98
N ASN A 55 11.24 6.99 18.98
CA ASN A 55 12.07 8.18 18.86
C ASN A 55 11.58 9.33 19.74
N PRO A 56 12.11 9.51 20.97
CA PRO A 56 12.03 10.81 21.57
C PRO A 56 12.91 11.73 20.72
N THR A 57 12.40 12.91 20.40
CA THR A 57 13.05 14.01 19.67
C THR A 57 12.79 14.08 18.15
N THR A 58 11.94 15.05 17.83
CA THR A 58 11.91 15.87 16.60
C THR A 58 11.01 15.37 15.47
N LYS A 59 9.88 16.05 15.26
CA LYS A 59 9.61 16.93 14.09
C LYS A 59 8.11 17.25 13.96
N THR A 60 7.67 18.33 14.62
CA THR A 60 6.60 19.19 14.08
C THR A 60 7.29 20.27 13.24
N ALA A 61 6.85 20.41 11.98
CA ALA A 61 7.40 21.35 10.99
C ALA A 61 7.32 22.82 11.48
N PRO A 62 8.23 23.71 11.02
CA PRO A 62 8.06 24.35 9.70
C PRO A 62 9.37 24.42 8.88
N GLN A 63 9.31 24.00 7.62
CA GLN A 63 10.29 24.42 6.62
C GLN A 63 10.00 25.88 6.23
N ALA A 64 10.72 26.80 6.87
CA ALA A 64 10.98 28.14 6.37
C ALA A 64 12.44 28.47 6.73
N GLN A 65 13.18 29.00 5.76
CA GLN A 65 14.60 29.37 5.76
C GLN A 65 15.60 28.25 5.43
N GLU A 66 16.09 28.27 4.19
CA GLU A 66 17.53 28.45 3.99
C GLU A 66 17.81 29.23 2.70
N GLU A 67 18.34 30.41 2.93
CA GLU A 67 18.97 31.38 2.06
C GLU A 67 20.33 30.81 1.63
N GLN A 68 20.64 30.78 0.33
CA GLN A 68 22.02 30.53 -0.13
C GLN A 68 22.59 31.80 -0.77
N PRO A 69 23.40 32.59 -0.06
CA PRO A 69 24.41 33.43 -0.66
C PRO A 69 25.68 32.59 -0.80
N LYS A 70 25.98 32.11 -2.01
CA LYS A 70 27.29 31.52 -2.30
C LYS A 70 28.20 32.59 -2.88
N ALA A 71 29.03 33.17 -2.02
CA ALA A 71 30.24 33.88 -2.39
C ALA A 71 31.44 33.11 -1.83
N GLU A 72 32.31 32.69 -2.74
CA GLU A 72 33.78 32.48 -2.66
C GLU A 72 34.21 31.41 -3.68
#